data_AF-A0A2V9BK10-F1
#
_entry.id   AF-A0A2V9BK10-F1
#
_cell.length_a   1.000
_cell.length_b   1.000
_cell.length_c   1.000
_cell.angle_alpha   90.00
_cell.angle_beta   90.00
_cell.angle_gamma   90.00
#
_symmetry.space_group_name_H-M   'P 1'
#
loop_
_entity.id
_entity.type
_entity.pdbx_description
1 polymer ?
#
loop_
_entity_poly.entity_id
_entity_poly.type
_entity_poly.pdbx_seq_one_letter_code
_entity_poly.pdbx_strand_id
1 'polypeptide(L)' 'LFAKIGCAECHVETMTTAAAGTKVTGGALTVPAAMGGMQFHPYGDFLLHDVGTGDGIVQSMTEHYGKKMYSITWKNLSLR' A
#
# COMPACT_ATOMS: atom_id res chain seq x y z
N LEU A 1 -24.44 3.28 -5.44
CA LEU A 1 -23.71 3.51 -6.70
C LEU A 1 -22.28 2.98 -6.58
N PHE A 2 -21.51 3.48 -5.61
CA PHE A 2 -20.12 3.08 -5.30
C PHE A 2 -19.80 1.58 -5.45
N ALA A 3 -20.43 0.72 -4.66
CA ALA A 3 -20.21 -0.73 -4.76
C ALA A 3 -20.69 -1.33 -6.11
N LYS A 4 -21.76 -0.78 -6.70
CA LYS A 4 -22.34 -1.29 -7.95
C LYS A 4 -21.43 -1.08 -9.16
N ILE A 5 -20.59 -0.04 -9.14
CA ILE A 5 -19.67 0.27 -10.24
C ILE A 5 -18.24 -0.24 -9.98
N GLY A 6 -18.04 -1.04 -8.92
CA GLY A 6 -16.76 -1.66 -8.61
C GLY A 6 -15.77 -0.80 -7.82
N CYS A 7 -16.13 0.41 -7.37
CA CYS A 7 -15.20 1.27 -6.62
C CYS A 7 -14.71 0.61 -5.32
N ALA A 8 -15.56 -0.18 -4.66
CA ALA A 8 -15.25 -0.83 -3.39
C ALA A 8 -14.16 -1.92 -3.49
N GLU A 9 -13.73 -2.31 -4.70
CA GLU A 9 -12.64 -3.28 -4.90
C GLU A 9 -11.29 -2.74 -4.40
N CYS A 10 -11.00 -1.46 -4.70
CA CYS A 10 -9.76 -0.78 -4.28
C CYS A 10 -10.02 0.31 -3.23
N HIS A 11 -11.24 0.84 -3.16
CA HIS A 11 -11.60 1.90 -2.22
C HIS A 11 -12.35 1.33 -1.01
N VAL A 12 -11.59 0.68 -0.12
CA VAL A 12 -12.12 0.10 1.13
C VAL A 12 -12.76 1.19 1.98
N GLU A 13 -14.06 1.04 2.24
CA GLU A 13 -14.86 2.04 2.95
C GLU A 13 -14.40 2.25 4.38
N THR A 14 -14.16 1.17 5.12
CA THR A 14 -13.73 1.21 6.53
C THR A 14 -12.52 0.33 6.74
N MET A 15 -11.51 0.87 7.42
CA MET A 15 -10.36 0.11 7.91
C MET A 15 -10.25 0.28 9.42
N THR A 16 -9.75 -0.77 10.08
CA THR A 16 -9.45 -0.73 11.52
C THR A 16 -7.95 -0.82 11.70
N THR A 17 -7.38 0.13 12.44
CA THR A 17 -5.95 0.05 12.80
C THR A 17 -5.68 -1.17 13.68
N ALA A 18 -4.45 -1.67 13.64
CA ALA A 18 -4.05 -2.77 14.52
C ALA A 18 -4.23 -2.39 16.01
N ALA A 19 -4.32 -3.40 16.88
CA ALA A 19 -4.47 -3.16 18.32
C ALA A 19 -3.30 -2.34 18.89
N ALA A 20 -3.55 -1.59 19.95
CA ALA A 20 -2.50 -0.89 20.68
C ALA A 20 -1.40 -1.88 21.12
N GLY A 21 -0.14 -1.47 21.00
CA GLY A 21 1.00 -2.34 21.29
C GLY A 21 1.41 -3.26 20.14
N THR A 22 0.66 -3.31 19.02
CA THR A 22 1.07 -4.07 17.84
C THR A 22 2.34 -3.46 17.24
N LYS A 23 3.33 -4.31 16.94
CA LYS A 23 4.56 -3.93 16.25
C LYS A 23 4.34 -3.93 14.73
N VAL A 24 4.66 -2.83 14.06
CA VAL A 24 4.51 -2.63 12.61
C VAL A 24 5.83 -2.18 11.99
N THR A 25 5.91 -2.11 10.65
CA THR A 25 7.11 -1.70 9.90
C THR A 25 8.34 -2.54 10.27
N GLY A 26 8.20 -3.87 10.18
CA GLY A 26 9.27 -4.79 10.57
C GLY A 26 9.65 -4.76 12.06
N GLY A 27 8.79 -4.16 12.90
CA GLY A 27 9.02 -3.99 14.33
C GLY A 27 9.62 -2.65 14.75
N ALA A 28 9.88 -1.75 13.79
CA ALA A 28 10.44 -0.42 14.07
C ALA A 28 9.44 0.50 14.79
N LEU A 29 8.14 0.31 14.56
CA LEU A 29 7.09 1.15 15.15
C LEU A 29 6.14 0.30 15.98
N THR A 30 5.60 0.89 17.05
CA THR A 30 4.56 0.27 17.88
C THR A 30 3.32 1.15 17.83
N VAL A 31 2.16 0.55 17.61
CA VAL A 31 0.89 1.28 17.57
C VAL A 31 0.59 1.87 18.95
N PRO A 32 0.47 3.20 19.08
CA PRO A 32 0.16 3.84 20.36
C PRO A 32 -1.29 3.61 20.76
N ALA A 33 -1.59 3.72 22.06
CA ALA A 33 -2.94 3.52 22.58
C ALA A 33 -4.00 4.42 21.89
N ALA A 34 -3.64 5.67 21.58
CA ALA A 34 -4.52 6.61 20.90
C ALA A 34 -4.91 6.21 19.47
N MET A 35 -4.16 5.29 18.85
CA MET A 35 -4.42 4.83 17.47
C MET A 35 -4.74 3.33 17.41
N GLY A 36 -4.87 2.63 18.53
CA GLY A 36 -5.10 1.18 18.54
C GLY A 36 -6.58 0.81 18.34
N GLY A 37 -6.89 -0.07 17.38
CA GLY A 37 -8.26 -0.55 17.16
C GLY A 37 -9.25 0.52 16.70
N MET A 38 -8.75 1.61 16.12
CA MET A 38 -9.55 2.73 15.65
C MET A 38 -10.08 2.44 14.26
N GLN A 39 -11.39 2.60 14.08
CA GLN A 39 -12.03 2.58 12.76
C GLN A 39 -11.93 3.95 12.11
N PHE A 40 -11.61 3.97 10.82
CA PHE A 40 -11.59 5.17 9.99
C PHE A 40 -12.05 4.83 8.57
N HIS A 41 -12.40 5.87 7.80
CA HIS A 41 -13.03 5.71 6.49
C HIS A 41 -12.14 6.27 5.36
N PRO A 42 -11.10 5.54 4.93
CA PRO A 42 -10.17 6.05 3.94
C PRO A 42 -10.73 6.04 2.52
N TYR A 43 -11.72 5.17 2.23
CA TYR A 43 -12.13 4.87 0.85
C TYR A 43 -10.91 4.56 -0.02
N GLY A 44 -10.05 3.67 0.48
CA GLY A 44 -8.75 3.31 -0.11
C GLY A 44 -8.15 2.09 0.59
N ASP A 45 -7.42 1.26 -0.14
CA ASP A 45 -6.78 0.05 0.39
C ASP A 45 -5.28 0.22 0.68
N PHE A 46 -4.70 1.37 0.34
CA PHE A 46 -3.28 1.70 0.47
C PHE A 46 -2.34 0.72 -0.25
N LEU A 47 -2.83 0.08 -1.31
CA LEU A 47 -2.02 -0.73 -2.23
C LEU A 47 -1.74 0.05 -3.52
N LEU A 48 -0.74 -0.43 -4.26
CA LEU A 48 -0.39 0.10 -5.57
C LEU A 48 -1.11 -0.70 -6.65
N HIS A 49 -1.86 -0.03 -7.51
CA HIS A 49 -2.61 -0.62 -8.61
C HIS A 49 -2.27 0.03 -9.94
N ASP A 50 -2.33 -0.75 -11.01
CA ASP A 50 -2.40 -0.23 -12.38
C ASP A 50 -3.87 -0.05 -12.77
N VAL A 51 -4.27 1.20 -12.99
CA VAL A 51 -5.63 1.58 -13.41
C VAL A 51 -5.66 2.12 -14.84
N GLY A 52 -4.58 1.95 -15.61
CA GLY A 52 -4.49 2.39 -17.01
C GLY A 52 -4.29 3.89 -17.22
N THR A 53 -3.93 4.65 -16.16
CA THR A 53 -3.73 6.10 -16.20
C THR A 53 -2.26 6.52 -16.11
N GLY A 54 -1.34 5.60 -16.40
CA GLY A 54 0.10 5.89 -16.29
C GLY A 54 0.53 7.07 -17.16
N ASP A 55 1.40 7.92 -16.62
CA ASP A 55 2.04 9.05 -17.32
C ASP A 55 3.39 8.67 -17.97
N GLY A 56 3.75 7.38 -17.90
CA GLY A 56 5.04 6.87 -18.38
C GLY A 56 6.21 7.11 -17.42
N ILE A 57 5.99 7.75 -16.27
CA ILE A 57 7.00 7.91 -15.23
C ILE A 57 7.09 6.61 -14.43
N VAL A 58 8.29 6.03 -14.41
CA VAL A 58 8.57 4.81 -13.66
C VAL A 58 8.35 5.07 -12.17
N GLN A 59 7.41 4.35 -11.56
CA GLN A 59 7.24 4.34 -10.11
C GLN A 59 8.53 3.81 -9.47
N SER A 60 9.05 4.54 -8.49
CA SER A 60 10.29 4.15 -7.81
C SER A 60 10.17 2.75 -7.22
N MET A 61 11.26 2.00 -7.29
CA MET A 61 11.30 0.65 -6.74
C MET A 61 11.01 0.70 -5.23
N THR A 62 10.14 -0.20 -4.75
CA THR A 62 9.84 -0.33 -3.32
C THR A 62 11.15 -0.50 -2.54
N GLU A 63 11.49 0.46 -1.66
CA GLU A 63 12.74 0.43 -0.87
C GLU A 63 12.93 -0.88 -0.06
N HIS A 64 11.84 -1.60 0.23
CA HIS A 64 11.83 -2.79 1.07
C HIS A 64 12.66 -3.97 0.54
N TYR A 65 13.03 -4.01 -0.75
CA TYR A 65 13.82 -5.11 -1.31
C TYR A 65 15.35 -4.90 -1.21
N GLY A 66 15.80 -3.70 -0.83
CA GLY A 66 17.22 -3.37 -0.66
C GLY A 66 18.11 -3.85 -1.82
N LYS A 67 19.34 -4.29 -1.51
CA LYS A 67 20.30 -4.77 -2.53
C LYS A 67 19.85 -6.02 -3.28
N LYS A 68 18.91 -6.81 -2.74
CA LYS A 68 18.41 -8.01 -3.42
C LYS A 68 17.56 -7.68 -4.64
N MET A 69 16.98 -6.48 -4.71
CA MET A 69 16.20 -6.01 -5.87
C MET A 69 17.02 -6.04 -7.18
N TYR A 70 18.32 -5.75 -7.13
CA TYR A 70 19.21 -5.75 -8.31
C TYR A 70 19.44 -7.14 -8.92
N SER A 71 19.04 -8.22 -8.21
CA SER A 71 19.07 -9.58 -8.74
C SER A 71 17.76 -9.99 -9.44
N ILE A 72 16.71 -9.16 -9.35
CA ILE A 72 15.42 -9.42 -9.99
C ILE A 72 15.39 -8.68 -11.32
N THR A 73 15.57 -9.41 -12.41
CA THR A 73 15.48 -8.88 -13.77
C THR A 73 14.01 -8.66 -14.15
N TRP A 74 13.52 -7.43 -14.03
CA TRP A 74 12.18 -7.08 -14.50
C TRP A 74 12.19 -6.94 -16.03
N LYS A 75 11.35 -7.72 -16.73
CA LYS A 75 11.28 -7.79 -18.21
C LYS A 75 11.10 -6.44 -18.91
N ASN A 76 10.60 -5.41 -18.21
CA ASN A 76 10.26 -4.10 -18.79
C ASN A 76 11.06 -2.92 -18.19
N LEU A 77 12.08 -3.16 -17.34
CA LEU A 77 12.93 -2.08 -16.83
C LEU A 77 14.08 -1.82 -17.84
N SER A 78 13.86 -0.89 -18.78
CA SER A 78 14.90 -0.41 -19.68
C SER A 78 15.57 0.82 -19.09
N LEU A 79 16.77 0.66 -18.51
CA LEU A 79 17.64 1.76 -18.07
C LEU A 79 18.51 2.27 -19.23
N ARG A 80 17.90 2.53 -20.39
CA ARG A 80 18.57 3.15 -21.54
C ARG A 80 18.14 4.60 -21.69
#